data_AF-A0A840MM48-F1
#
_entry.id   AF-A0A840MM48-F1
#
_cell.length_a   1.000
_cell.length_b   1.000
_cell.length_c   1.000
_cell.angle_alpha   90.00
_cell.angle_beta   90.00
_cell.angle_gamma   90.00
#
_symmetry.space_group_name_H-M   'P 1'
#
loop_
_entity.id
_entity.type
_entity.pdbx_description
1 polymer ?
#
loop_
_entity_poly.entity_id
_entity_poly.type
_entity_poly.pdbx_seq_one_letter_code
_entity_poly.pdbx_strand_id
1 'polypeptide(L)'
;MSGFMRALHKVGLIELDDVPPPSQATEAEPATSVRDELPEPVPEAPIATFTLEPAPQATEPVAQGVTEQRPLEEIYSEFRIPPSPFAAEKLLKVLDGLMALDANTRKAAVLALDAADDSWTIEDSVADAALKVQALEQAKQQIMAAVTLAEQTAQQTIAAREQTLQESIARIRQQMADLEALMERELARAATDKADSEHQAKATREAAERETTRLQTEIGRLEDIQRIFGTSAA
;
A
#
# COMPACT_ATOMS: atom_id res chain seq x y z
N MET A 1 -14.38 23.41 -7.39
CA MET A 1 -13.28 23.17 -6.44
C MET A 1 -13.53 23.78 -5.03
N SER A 2 -14.77 24.12 -4.65
CA SER A 2 -15.04 24.80 -3.36
C SER A 2 -15.30 23.86 -2.17
N GLY A 3 -15.53 22.56 -2.41
CA GLY A 3 -15.84 21.60 -1.34
C GLY A 3 -14.61 21.14 -0.54
N PHE A 4 -13.46 21.05 -1.20
CA PHE A 4 -12.22 20.56 -0.58
C PHE A 4 -11.65 21.55 0.44
N MET A 5 -11.65 22.85 0.11
CA MET A 5 -11.21 23.90 1.04
C MET A 5 -12.06 24.00 2.31
N ARG A 6 -13.38 23.76 2.21
CA ARG A 6 -14.27 23.70 3.40
C ARG A 6 -13.98 22.50 4.30
N ALA A 7 -13.60 21.37 3.72
CA ALA A 7 -13.24 20.18 4.48
C ALA A 7 -11.94 20.41 5.28
N LEU A 8 -10.96 21.10 4.68
CA LEU A 8 -9.68 21.41 5.33
C LEU A 8 -9.80 22.48 6.43
N HIS A 9 -10.66 23.49 6.25
CA HIS A 9 -10.99 24.45 7.31
C HIS A 9 -11.67 23.78 8.52
N LYS A 10 -12.57 22.81 8.29
CA LYS A 10 -13.30 22.12 9.36
C LYS A 10 -12.39 21.24 10.24
N VAL A 11 -11.24 20.84 9.71
CA VAL A 11 -10.21 20.08 10.43
C VAL A 11 -9.16 21.01 11.07
N GLY A 12 -9.35 22.33 10.98
CA GLY A 12 -8.46 23.33 11.59
C GLY A 12 -7.11 23.46 10.90
N LEU A 13 -6.99 22.98 9.66
CA LEU A 13 -5.72 22.89 8.94
C LEU A 13 -5.40 24.13 8.09
N ILE A 14 -6.36 25.06 7.93
CA ILE A 14 -6.20 26.29 7.14
C ILE A 14 -7.04 27.40 7.79
N GLU A 15 -6.40 28.53 8.13
CA GLU A 15 -7.07 29.82 8.37
C GLU A 15 -7.32 30.48 7.00
N LEU A 16 -8.58 30.76 6.67
CA LEU A 16 -8.90 31.55 5.48
C LEU A 16 -8.76 33.03 5.85
N ASP A 17 -7.59 33.61 5.54
CA ASP A 17 -7.44 35.06 5.48
C ASP A 17 -8.16 35.59 4.23
N ASP A 18 -9.26 36.28 4.48
CA ASP A 18 -10.03 37.05 3.50
C ASP A 18 -9.46 38.49 3.50
N VAL A 19 -8.44 38.74 2.68
CA VAL A 19 -7.94 40.10 2.41
C VAL A 19 -8.05 40.37 0.90
N PRO A 20 -8.94 41.30 0.48
CA PRO A 20 -9.14 41.57 -0.94
C PRO A 20 -8.00 42.41 -1.53
N PRO A 21 -7.56 42.17 -2.78
CA PRO A 21 -6.59 43.03 -3.44
C PRO A 21 -7.26 44.29 -4.00
N PRO A 22 -6.72 45.50 -3.81
CA PRO A 22 -7.02 46.61 -4.70
C PRO A 22 -6.17 46.51 -5.97
N SER A 23 -6.90 46.40 -7.07
CA SER A 23 -6.70 47.06 -8.37
C SER A 23 -5.27 47.30 -8.88
N GLN A 24 -5.02 46.71 -10.05
CA GLN A 24 -4.00 47.11 -11.00
C GLN A 24 -4.08 48.63 -11.31
N ALA A 25 -2.92 49.27 -11.37
CA ALA A 25 -2.70 50.50 -12.12
C ALA A 25 -1.29 50.48 -12.72
N THR A 26 -1.28 50.84 -13.99
CA THR A 26 -0.22 50.82 -14.99
C THR A 26 0.82 51.95 -14.77
N GLU A 27 1.97 51.78 -15.43
CA GLU A 27 2.90 52.79 -15.99
C GLU A 27 4.29 53.00 -15.34
N ALA A 28 5.26 52.83 -16.25
CA ALA A 28 6.48 53.62 -16.49
C ALA A 28 7.82 53.15 -15.89
N GLU A 29 8.61 52.56 -16.80
CA GLU A 29 10.08 52.60 -16.94
C GLU A 29 10.72 54.00 -16.67
N PRO A 30 12.05 54.15 -16.43
CA PRO A 30 13.12 53.43 -17.14
C PRO A 30 14.45 53.09 -16.42
N ALA A 31 15.14 52.13 -17.06
CA ALA A 31 16.58 52.01 -17.31
C ALA A 31 17.61 52.28 -16.19
N THR A 32 18.27 51.22 -15.74
CA THR A 32 19.72 51.25 -15.46
C THR A 32 20.40 49.93 -15.86
N SER A 33 21.38 50.06 -16.75
CA SER A 33 22.35 49.06 -17.18
C SER A 33 23.24 48.58 -16.03
N VAL A 34 23.62 47.28 -16.03
CA VAL A 34 25.01 46.75 -15.97
C VAL A 34 24.97 45.22 -15.77
N ARG A 35 25.39 44.49 -16.81
CA ARG A 35 26.34 43.35 -16.86
C ARG A 35 26.36 42.33 -15.70
N ASP A 36 26.07 41.05 -15.99
CA ASP A 36 27.04 39.95 -15.83
C ASP A 36 26.59 38.69 -16.59
N GLU A 37 27.54 38.04 -17.26
CA GLU A 37 27.33 36.76 -17.96
C GLU A 37 27.18 35.63 -16.93
N LEU A 38 26.01 35.01 -16.87
CA LEU A 38 25.79 33.79 -16.10
C LEU A 38 26.51 32.60 -16.76
N PRO A 39 27.27 31.78 -16.02
CA PRO A 39 27.87 30.57 -16.55
C PRO A 39 26.81 29.53 -16.90
N GLU A 40 27.08 28.74 -17.94
CA GLU A 40 26.21 27.71 -18.51
C GLU A 40 25.73 26.69 -17.46
N PRO A 41 24.47 26.20 -17.57
CA PRO A 41 23.91 25.22 -16.65
C PRO A 41 24.60 23.85 -16.83
N VAL A 42 25.13 23.34 -15.72
CA VAL A 42 25.63 21.97 -15.59
C VAL A 42 24.50 20.99 -15.92
N PRO A 43 24.73 19.92 -16.72
CA PRO A 43 23.69 18.93 -16.99
C PRO A 43 23.29 18.21 -15.70
N GLU A 44 22.05 18.43 -15.26
CA GLU A 44 21.37 17.62 -14.26
C GLU A 44 21.41 16.15 -14.70
N ALA A 45 22.13 15.32 -13.94
CA ALA A 45 21.97 13.89 -14.05
C ALA A 45 20.50 13.57 -13.74
N PRO A 46 19.81 12.74 -14.56
CA PRO A 46 18.41 12.48 -14.37
C PRO A 46 18.21 11.81 -13.01
N ILE A 47 17.56 12.54 -12.10
CA ILE A 47 17.00 11.98 -10.88
C ILE A 47 15.95 10.98 -11.37
N ALA A 48 16.26 9.69 -11.26
CA ALA A 48 15.34 8.62 -11.60
C ALA A 48 14.04 8.86 -10.81
N THR A 49 12.98 9.22 -11.54
CA THR A 49 11.69 9.54 -10.97
C THR A 49 11.17 8.28 -10.29
N PHE A 50 11.15 8.31 -8.96
CA PHE A 50 10.68 7.22 -8.15
C PHE A 50 9.18 7.05 -8.36
N THR A 51 8.82 6.03 -9.13
CA THR A 51 7.45 5.52 -9.18
C THR A 51 7.40 4.30 -8.28
N LEU A 52 6.79 4.45 -7.10
CA LEU A 52 6.22 3.32 -6.38
C LEU A 52 5.13 2.77 -7.29
N GLU A 53 5.48 1.80 -8.12
CA GLU A 53 4.47 1.03 -8.82
C GLU A 53 3.62 0.36 -7.73
N PRO A 54 2.32 0.70 -7.62
CA PRO A 54 1.48 0.14 -6.59
C PRO A 54 1.50 -1.37 -6.77
N ALA A 55 1.81 -2.09 -5.69
CA ALA A 55 1.78 -3.55 -5.70
C ALA A 55 0.47 -4.00 -6.36
N PRO A 56 0.51 -4.91 -7.34
CA PRO A 56 -0.68 -5.35 -8.02
C PRO A 56 -1.68 -5.81 -6.96
N GLN A 57 -2.81 -5.12 -6.87
CA GLN A 57 -3.91 -5.56 -6.04
C GLN A 57 -4.40 -6.86 -6.67
N ALA A 58 -3.92 -7.98 -6.16
CA ALA A 58 -4.47 -9.27 -6.50
C ALA A 58 -5.95 -9.22 -6.08
N THR A 59 -6.84 -9.13 -7.08
CA THR A 59 -8.25 -9.49 -6.91
C THR A 59 -8.28 -10.96 -6.55
N GLU A 60 -8.18 -11.24 -5.26
CA GLU A 60 -8.24 -12.59 -4.73
C GLU A 60 -9.66 -13.13 -4.96
N PRO A 61 -9.79 -14.36 -5.46
CA PRO A 61 -11.08 -15.03 -5.43
C PRO A 61 -11.42 -15.24 -3.95
N VAL A 62 -12.43 -14.52 -3.47
CA VAL A 62 -13.02 -14.80 -2.17
C VAL A 62 -13.50 -16.24 -2.23
N ALA A 63 -12.84 -17.14 -1.50
CA ALA A 63 -13.29 -18.51 -1.36
C ALA A 63 -14.76 -18.45 -0.90
N GLN A 64 -15.67 -18.99 -1.71
CA GLN A 64 -17.08 -19.04 -1.34
C GLN A 64 -17.16 -19.84 -0.04
N GLY A 65 -17.49 -19.13 1.04
CA GLY A 65 -17.52 -19.71 2.39
C GLY A 65 -18.57 -20.81 2.50
N VAL A 66 -18.43 -21.64 3.54
CA VAL A 66 -19.46 -22.61 3.90
C VAL A 66 -20.73 -21.85 4.29
N THR A 67 -21.85 -22.14 3.62
CA THR A 67 -23.15 -21.56 3.97
C THR A 67 -23.75 -22.30 5.15
N GLU A 68 -23.90 -21.61 6.28
CA GLU A 68 -24.59 -22.15 7.45
C GLU A 68 -26.10 -22.25 7.24
N GLN A 69 -26.75 -23.13 8.01
CA GLN A 69 -28.20 -23.29 8.05
C GLN A 69 -28.86 -23.53 6.68
N ARG A 70 -28.12 -24.17 5.76
CA ARG A 70 -28.68 -24.62 4.48
C ARG A 70 -29.87 -25.55 4.75
N PRO A 71 -31.05 -25.32 4.14
CA PRO A 71 -32.21 -26.16 4.37
C PRO A 71 -31.94 -27.59 3.90
N LEU A 72 -32.43 -28.56 4.66
CA LEU A 72 -32.14 -29.98 4.40
C LEU A 72 -32.75 -30.44 3.07
N GLU A 73 -33.87 -29.85 2.65
CA GLU A 73 -34.53 -30.11 1.39
C GLU A 73 -33.63 -29.80 0.20
N GLU A 74 -32.82 -28.74 0.27
CA GLU A 74 -31.84 -28.41 -0.76
C GLU A 74 -30.73 -29.46 -0.82
N ILE A 75 -30.26 -29.94 0.34
CA ILE A 75 -29.26 -31.01 0.40
C ILE A 75 -29.84 -32.27 -0.24
N TYR A 76 -31.04 -32.69 0.14
CA TYR A 76 -31.70 -33.85 -0.44
C TYR A 76 -31.91 -33.72 -1.96
N SER A 77 -32.23 -32.52 -2.44
CA SER A 77 -32.38 -32.26 -3.88
C SER A 77 -31.06 -32.37 -4.65
N GLU A 78 -29.94 -31.93 -4.06
CA GLU A 78 -28.60 -32.01 -4.65
C GLU A 78 -28.16 -33.46 -4.83
N PHE A 79 -28.43 -34.31 -3.82
CA PHE A 79 -28.17 -35.74 -3.86
C PHE A 79 -29.25 -36.55 -4.60
N ARG A 80 -30.25 -35.88 -5.20
CA ARG A 80 -31.33 -36.47 -6.01
C ARG A 80 -32.08 -37.59 -5.28
N ILE A 81 -32.41 -37.39 -4.01
CA ILE A 81 -33.19 -38.36 -3.25
C ILE A 81 -34.61 -38.46 -3.84
N PRO A 82 -35.08 -39.67 -4.21
CA PRO A 82 -36.42 -39.84 -4.73
C PRO A 82 -37.48 -39.56 -3.66
N PRO A 83 -38.66 -39.05 -4.03
CA PRO A 83 -39.75 -38.85 -3.07
C PRO A 83 -40.27 -40.21 -2.56
N SER A 84 -40.42 -40.33 -1.25
CA SER A 84 -41.01 -41.49 -0.58
C SER A 84 -42.52 -41.29 -0.33
N PRO A 85 -43.36 -42.35 -0.44
CA PRO A 85 -44.78 -42.29 -0.06
C PRO A 85 -44.99 -41.75 1.36
N PHE A 86 -44.13 -42.17 2.30
CA PHE A 86 -44.09 -41.64 3.66
C PHE A 86 -42.64 -41.30 4.05
N ALA A 87 -42.32 -40.03 3.94
CA ALA A 87 -41.00 -39.50 4.25
C ALA A 87 -40.63 -39.66 5.73
N ALA A 88 -39.34 -39.88 6.00
CA ALA A 88 -38.79 -40.07 7.32
C ALA A 88 -39.12 -38.92 8.29
N GLU A 89 -39.21 -37.67 7.83
CA GLU A 89 -39.56 -36.52 8.66
C GLU A 89 -41.00 -36.57 9.16
N LYS A 90 -41.92 -37.19 8.40
CA LYS A 90 -43.29 -37.43 8.87
C LYS A 90 -43.27 -38.46 10.00
N LEU A 91 -42.49 -39.54 9.85
CA LEU A 91 -42.33 -40.55 10.90
C LEU A 91 -41.68 -39.96 12.16
N LEU A 92 -40.66 -39.11 12.00
CA LEU A 92 -40.04 -38.38 13.10
C LEU A 92 -41.05 -37.51 13.84
N LYS A 93 -41.89 -36.74 13.13
CA LYS A 93 -42.96 -35.94 13.76
C LYS A 93 -43.95 -36.79 14.57
N VAL A 94 -44.31 -37.98 14.06
CA VAL A 94 -45.16 -38.93 14.81
C VAL A 94 -44.44 -39.43 16.06
N LEU A 95 -43.17 -39.81 15.94
CA LEU A 95 -42.35 -40.25 17.07
C LEU A 95 -42.14 -39.14 18.11
N ASP A 96 -42.00 -37.90 17.68
CA ASP A 96 -41.90 -36.70 18.51
C ASP A 96 -43.22 -36.46 19.28
N GLY A 97 -44.36 -36.61 18.60
CA GLY A 97 -45.69 -36.55 19.24
C GLY A 97 -45.95 -37.65 20.26
N LEU A 98 -45.31 -38.82 20.10
CA LEU A 98 -45.40 -39.96 21.00
C LEU A 98 -44.28 -39.98 22.06
N MET A 99 -43.51 -38.90 22.22
CA MET A 99 -42.37 -38.86 23.15
C MET A 99 -42.74 -39.10 24.61
N ALA A 100 -43.98 -38.81 25.01
CA ALA A 100 -44.47 -39.03 26.36
C ALA A 100 -44.63 -40.52 26.73
N LEU A 101 -44.69 -41.40 25.73
CA LEU A 101 -44.78 -42.86 25.93
C LEU A 101 -43.38 -43.48 26.03
N ASP A 102 -43.27 -44.59 26.76
CA ASP A 102 -42.06 -45.39 26.76
C ASP A 102 -41.76 -45.97 25.37
N ALA A 103 -40.49 -46.34 25.14
CA ALA A 103 -40.02 -46.75 23.82
C ALA A 103 -40.77 -47.96 23.24
N ASN A 104 -41.18 -48.92 24.08
CA ASN A 104 -41.88 -50.12 23.62
C ASN A 104 -43.32 -49.79 23.22
N THR A 105 -44.02 -49.00 24.03
CA THR A 105 -45.38 -48.54 23.72
C THR A 105 -45.39 -47.64 22.48
N ARG A 106 -44.39 -46.78 22.31
CA ARG A 106 -44.23 -45.96 21.10
C ARG A 106 -44.03 -46.79 19.84
N LYS A 107 -43.17 -47.80 19.90
CA LYS A 107 -42.95 -48.73 18.78
C LYS A 107 -44.24 -49.50 18.44
N ALA A 108 -44.97 -49.99 19.45
CA ALA A 108 -46.23 -50.68 19.24
C ALA A 108 -47.29 -49.77 18.60
N ALA A 109 -47.35 -48.49 19.00
CA ALA A 109 -48.26 -47.52 18.40
C ALA A 109 -47.95 -47.24 16.92
N VAL A 110 -46.67 -47.14 16.55
CA VAL A 110 -46.27 -46.96 15.14
C VAL A 110 -46.58 -48.21 14.30
N LEU A 111 -46.33 -49.41 14.84
CA LEU A 111 -46.70 -50.67 14.17
C LEU A 111 -48.21 -50.81 13.99
N ALA A 112 -49.00 -50.34 14.96
CA ALA A 112 -50.45 -50.33 14.84
C ALA A 112 -50.95 -49.32 13.79
N LEU A 113 -50.27 -48.17 13.64
CA LEU A 113 -50.59 -47.18 12.62
C LEU A 113 -50.28 -47.70 11.21
N ASP A 114 -49.14 -48.35 11.04
CA ASP A 114 -48.72 -49.05 9.82
C ASP A 114 -49.72 -50.15 9.42
N ALA A 115 -50.14 -50.99 10.36
CA ALA A 115 -51.14 -52.04 10.10
C ALA A 115 -52.57 -51.51 9.84
N ALA A 116 -52.85 -50.24 10.17
CA ALA A 116 -54.16 -49.62 10.01
C ALA A 116 -54.31 -48.80 8.72
N ASP A 117 -53.21 -48.49 8.04
CA ASP A 117 -53.18 -47.62 6.87
C ASP A 117 -52.40 -48.28 5.71
N ASP A 118 -53.11 -48.71 4.68
CA ASP A 118 -52.51 -49.37 3.52
C ASP A 118 -51.78 -48.40 2.55
N SER A 119 -51.77 -47.09 2.84
CA SER A 119 -51.19 -46.08 1.94
C SER A 119 -49.69 -45.87 2.07
N TRP A 120 -49.06 -46.43 3.11
CA TRP A 120 -47.62 -46.35 3.37
C TRP A 120 -47.15 -47.53 4.21
N THR A 121 -45.84 -47.77 4.23
CA THR A 121 -45.26 -48.69 5.22
C THR A 121 -44.09 -48.08 6.00
N ILE A 122 -43.79 -48.65 7.16
CA ILE A 122 -42.59 -48.30 7.93
C ILE A 122 -41.33 -48.51 7.09
N GLU A 123 -41.27 -49.53 6.23
CA GLU A 123 -40.14 -49.77 5.34
C GLU A 123 -39.90 -48.59 4.38
N ASP A 124 -40.94 -47.92 3.89
CA ASP A 124 -40.81 -46.71 3.05
C ASP A 124 -40.08 -45.58 3.79
N SER A 125 -40.37 -45.44 5.09
CA SER A 125 -39.75 -44.43 5.95
C SER A 125 -38.31 -44.79 6.27
N VAL A 126 -38.03 -46.08 6.51
CA VAL A 126 -36.70 -46.59 6.83
C VAL A 126 -35.79 -46.48 5.59
N ALA A 127 -36.29 -46.82 4.40
CA ALA A 127 -35.57 -46.68 3.15
C ALA A 127 -35.24 -45.21 2.84
N ASP A 128 -36.22 -44.31 3.00
CA ASP A 128 -36.04 -42.87 2.83
C ASP A 128 -35.01 -42.30 3.84
N ALA A 129 -35.10 -42.71 5.11
CA ALA A 129 -34.15 -42.30 6.15
C ALA A 129 -32.72 -42.75 5.81
N ALA A 130 -32.53 -43.97 5.31
CA ALA A 130 -31.22 -44.48 4.92
C ALA A 130 -30.59 -43.65 3.78
N LEU A 131 -31.38 -43.30 2.76
CA LEU A 131 -30.93 -42.44 1.65
C LEU A 131 -30.58 -41.03 2.13
N LYS A 132 -31.41 -40.43 2.99
CA LYS A 132 -31.16 -39.10 3.56
C LYS A 132 -29.93 -39.06 4.46
N VAL A 133 -29.72 -40.08 5.29
CA VAL A 133 -28.49 -40.20 6.10
C VAL A 133 -27.26 -40.29 5.20
N GLN A 134 -27.31 -41.07 4.13
CA GLN A 134 -26.21 -41.16 3.17
C GLN A 134 -25.92 -39.80 2.51
N ALA A 135 -26.95 -39.08 2.08
CA ALA A 135 -26.81 -37.75 1.49
C ALA A 135 -26.21 -36.73 2.48
N LEU A 136 -26.67 -36.74 3.74
CA LEU A 136 -26.15 -35.85 4.78
C LEU A 136 -24.69 -36.16 5.12
N GLU A 137 -24.29 -37.43 5.18
CA GLU A 137 -22.89 -37.79 5.41
C GLU A 137 -21.99 -37.39 4.23
N GLN A 138 -22.48 -37.51 2.99
CA GLN A 138 -21.78 -37.00 1.82
C GLN A 138 -21.65 -35.47 1.83
N ALA A 139 -22.73 -34.75 2.17
CA ALA A 139 -22.70 -33.30 2.32
C ALA A 139 -21.68 -32.85 3.38
N LYS A 140 -21.65 -33.53 4.53
CA LYS A 140 -20.66 -33.30 5.58
C LYS A 140 -19.23 -33.52 5.09
N GLN A 141 -18.98 -34.59 4.33
CA GLN A 141 -17.66 -34.84 3.74
C GLN A 141 -17.26 -33.75 2.75
N GLN A 142 -18.19 -33.27 1.92
CA GLN A 142 -17.95 -32.15 0.99
C GLN A 142 -17.61 -30.86 1.74
N ILE A 143 -18.33 -30.53 2.82
CA ILE A 143 -18.05 -29.37 3.67
C ILE A 143 -16.64 -29.49 4.27
N MET A 144 -16.28 -30.65 4.82
CA MET A 144 -14.94 -30.86 5.39
C MET A 144 -13.85 -30.70 4.33
N ALA A 145 -14.04 -31.26 3.14
CA ALA A 145 -13.10 -31.11 2.03
C ALA A 145 -12.96 -29.64 1.59
N ALA A 146 -14.08 -28.91 1.51
CA ALA A 146 -14.09 -27.48 1.19
C ALA A 146 -13.32 -26.66 2.24
N VAL A 147 -13.49 -26.96 3.54
CA VAL A 147 -12.74 -26.31 4.62
C VAL A 147 -11.24 -26.56 4.46
N THR A 148 -10.82 -27.82 4.25
CA THR A 148 -9.39 -28.13 4.08
C THR A 148 -8.79 -27.42 2.86
N LEU A 149 -9.54 -27.30 1.76
CA LEU A 149 -9.09 -26.58 0.57
C LEU A 149 -8.99 -25.07 0.83
N ALA A 150 -9.97 -24.50 1.53
CA ALA A 150 -9.96 -23.10 1.91
C ALA A 150 -8.78 -22.76 2.83
N GLU A 151 -8.48 -23.62 3.82
CA GLU A 151 -7.33 -23.46 4.71
C GLU A 151 -6.00 -23.54 3.94
N GLN A 152 -5.84 -24.51 3.05
CA GLN A 152 -4.65 -24.62 2.20
C GLN A 152 -4.46 -23.40 1.31
N THR A 153 -5.54 -22.93 0.69
CA THR A 153 -5.51 -21.73 -0.16
C THR A 153 -5.13 -20.50 0.66
N ALA A 154 -5.71 -20.34 1.85
CA ALA A 154 -5.38 -19.24 2.75
C ALA A 154 -3.90 -19.27 3.17
N GLN A 155 -3.36 -20.45 3.51
CA GLN A 155 -1.94 -20.61 3.87
C GLN A 155 -1.01 -20.24 2.69
N GLN A 156 -1.34 -20.66 1.48
CA GLN A 156 -0.58 -20.30 0.28
C GLN A 156 -0.59 -18.79 0.02
N THR A 157 -1.77 -18.16 0.14
CA THR A 157 -1.91 -16.72 -0.01
C THR A 157 -1.10 -15.96 1.04
N ILE A 158 -1.14 -16.39 2.31
CA ILE A 158 -0.35 -15.78 3.39
C ILE A 158 1.15 -15.90 3.06
N ALA A 159 1.63 -17.09 2.72
CA ALA A 159 3.03 -17.31 2.39
C ALA A 159 3.50 -16.46 1.20
N ALA A 160 2.70 -16.36 0.14
CA ALA A 160 3.02 -15.53 -1.03
C ALA A 160 3.09 -14.03 -0.67
N ARG A 161 2.17 -13.55 0.18
CA ARG A 161 2.18 -12.17 0.67
C ARG A 161 3.39 -11.89 1.57
N GLU A 162 3.74 -12.82 2.45
CA GLU A 162 4.93 -12.70 3.30
C GLU A 162 6.22 -12.66 2.48
N GLN A 163 6.35 -13.50 1.45
CA GLN A 163 7.50 -13.47 0.55
C GLN A 163 7.59 -12.12 -0.19
N THR A 164 6.48 -11.64 -0.74
CA THR A 164 6.43 -10.33 -1.42
C THR A 164 6.83 -9.19 -0.47
N LEU A 165 6.39 -9.26 0.79
CA LEU A 165 6.78 -8.29 1.81
C LEU A 165 8.28 -8.34 2.08
N GLN A 166 8.86 -9.53 2.27
CA GLN A 166 10.30 -9.70 2.50
C GLN A 166 11.13 -9.16 1.34
N GLU A 167 10.75 -9.46 0.10
CA GLU A 167 11.40 -8.96 -1.11
C GLU A 167 11.32 -7.42 -1.20
N SER A 168 10.15 -6.84 -0.90
CA SER A 168 9.99 -5.38 -0.89
C SER A 168 10.86 -4.70 0.18
N ILE A 169 10.93 -5.28 1.40
CA ILE A 169 11.78 -4.76 2.48
C ILE A 169 13.26 -4.84 2.09
N ALA A 170 13.70 -5.96 1.50
CA ALA A 170 15.08 -6.11 1.03
C ALA A 170 15.43 -5.09 -0.05
N ARG A 171 14.53 -4.86 -1.01
CA ARG A 171 14.70 -3.82 -2.05
C ARG A 171 14.80 -2.43 -1.43
N ILE A 172 13.92 -2.08 -0.49
CA ILE A 172 13.94 -0.77 0.18
C ILE A 172 15.25 -0.57 0.94
N ARG A 173 15.74 -1.61 1.64
CA ARG A 173 17.04 -1.55 2.35
C ARG A 173 18.21 -1.31 1.41
N GLN A 174 18.22 -1.98 0.25
CA GLN A 174 19.26 -1.76 -0.75
C GLN A 174 19.22 -0.32 -1.26
N GLN A 175 18.04 0.21 -1.57
CA GLN A 175 17.89 1.59 -2.03
C GLN A 175 18.35 2.61 -0.99
N MET A 176 18.06 2.39 0.30
CA MET A 176 18.58 3.25 1.37
C MET A 176 20.11 3.23 1.40
N ALA A 177 20.73 2.05 1.33
CA ALA A 177 22.18 1.93 1.32
C ALA A 177 22.82 2.62 0.09
N ASP A 178 22.20 2.49 -1.09
CA ASP A 178 22.67 3.15 -2.31
C ASP A 178 22.57 4.69 -2.21
N LEU A 179 21.47 5.20 -1.63
CA LEU A 179 21.27 6.64 -1.39
C LEU A 179 22.23 7.18 -0.34
N GLU A 180 22.49 6.43 0.73
CA GLU A 180 23.48 6.77 1.76
C GLU A 180 24.89 6.85 1.16
N ALA A 181 25.28 5.88 0.33
CA ALA A 181 26.56 5.91 -0.37
C ALA A 181 26.70 7.09 -1.34
N LEU A 182 25.61 7.46 -2.04
CA LEU A 182 25.58 8.65 -2.89
C LEU A 182 25.77 9.92 -2.05
N MET A 183 25.06 10.03 -0.92
CA MET A 183 25.18 11.16 0.00
C MET A 183 26.61 11.30 0.53
N GLU A 184 27.24 10.21 0.97
CA GLU A 184 28.63 10.22 1.44
C GLU A 184 29.61 10.70 0.35
N ARG A 185 29.41 10.25 -0.88
CA ARG A 185 30.23 10.68 -2.03
C ARG A 185 30.08 12.17 -2.31
N GLU A 186 28.86 12.69 -2.32
CA GLU A 186 28.62 14.11 -2.54
C GLU A 186 29.16 14.98 -1.38
N LEU A 187 29.06 14.50 -0.13
CA LEU A 187 29.69 15.17 1.02
C LEU A 187 31.22 15.22 0.88
N ALA A 188 31.85 14.11 0.47
CA ALA A 188 33.30 14.08 0.24
C ALA A 188 33.72 15.03 -0.88
N ARG A 189 32.97 15.04 -1.99
CA ARG A 189 33.20 15.95 -3.11
C ARG A 189 33.08 17.40 -2.70
N ALA A 190 31.99 17.77 -2.01
CA ALA A 190 31.77 19.12 -1.52
C ALA A 190 32.88 19.58 -0.56
N ALA A 191 33.41 18.67 0.27
CA ALA A 191 34.55 18.95 1.14
C ALA A 191 35.84 19.23 0.35
N THR A 192 36.12 18.46 -0.71
CA THR A 192 37.26 18.69 -1.62
C THR A 192 37.11 20.01 -2.36
N ASP A 193 35.95 20.26 -2.99
CA ASP A 193 35.68 21.49 -3.74
C ASP A 193 35.82 22.73 -2.85
N LYS A 194 35.38 22.63 -1.58
CA LYS A 194 35.57 23.68 -0.58
C LYS A 194 37.05 23.89 -0.25
N ALA A 195 37.79 22.82 0.01
CA ALA A 195 39.22 22.92 0.32
C ALA A 195 40.01 23.54 -0.85
N ASP A 196 39.72 23.13 -2.08
CA ASP A 196 40.36 23.66 -3.29
C ASP A 196 40.05 25.15 -3.47
N SER A 197 38.79 25.55 -3.24
CA SER A 197 38.37 26.95 -3.29
C SER A 197 39.08 27.80 -2.21
N GLU A 198 39.19 27.29 -0.98
CA GLU A 198 39.91 27.97 0.11
C GLU A 198 41.41 28.08 -0.18
N HIS A 199 42.02 27.02 -0.76
CA HIS A 199 43.41 27.03 -1.18
C HIS A 199 43.67 28.03 -2.32
N GLN A 200 42.80 28.07 -3.33
CA GLN A 200 42.91 29.03 -4.43
C GLN A 200 42.77 30.47 -3.96
N ALA A 201 41.80 30.74 -3.06
CA ALA A 201 41.62 32.06 -2.48
C ALA A 201 42.86 32.50 -1.68
N LYS A 202 43.43 31.59 -0.88
CA LYS A 202 44.65 31.86 -0.11
C LYS A 202 45.86 32.11 -1.02
N ALA A 203 46.09 31.26 -2.02
CA ALA A 203 47.19 31.42 -2.97
C ALA A 203 47.09 32.74 -3.76
N THR A 204 45.88 33.12 -4.16
CA THR A 204 45.61 34.39 -4.85
C THR A 204 45.93 35.58 -3.95
N ARG A 205 45.53 35.52 -2.67
CA ARG A 205 45.85 36.56 -1.68
C ARG A 205 47.37 36.72 -1.50
N GLU A 206 48.09 35.61 -1.28
CA GLU A 206 49.55 35.63 -1.12
C GLU A 206 50.28 36.12 -2.39
N ALA A 207 49.76 35.79 -3.58
CA ALA A 207 50.28 36.32 -4.83
C ALA A 207 50.04 37.84 -4.94
N ALA A 208 48.85 38.32 -4.61
CA ALA A 208 48.51 39.75 -4.62
C ALA A 208 49.36 40.55 -3.63
N GLU A 209 49.64 40.03 -2.45
CA GLU A 209 50.53 40.66 -1.45
C GLU A 209 51.97 40.80 -1.97
N ARG A 210 52.51 39.73 -2.57
CA ARG A 210 53.85 39.76 -3.19
C ARG A 210 53.93 40.74 -4.35
N GLU A 211 52.92 40.74 -5.22
CA GLU A 211 52.84 41.63 -6.37
C GLU A 211 52.71 43.09 -5.93
N THR A 212 51.87 43.38 -4.94
CA THR A 212 51.72 44.72 -4.35
C THR A 212 53.05 45.21 -3.78
N THR A 213 53.78 44.36 -3.05
CA THR A 213 55.11 44.70 -2.51
C THR A 213 56.12 45.01 -3.61
N ARG A 214 56.10 44.23 -4.71
CA ARG A 214 56.94 44.48 -5.89
C ARG A 214 56.60 45.81 -6.53
N LEU A 215 55.33 46.08 -6.78
CA LEU A 215 54.84 47.32 -7.40
C LEU A 215 55.18 48.53 -6.53
N GLN A 216 55.02 48.43 -5.21
CA GLN A 216 55.32 49.52 -4.28
C GLN A 216 56.82 49.85 -4.23
N THR A 217 57.68 48.83 -4.35
CA THR A 217 59.13 49.02 -4.50
C THR A 217 59.46 49.78 -5.78
N GLU A 218 58.80 49.42 -6.90
CA GLU A 218 59.04 50.07 -8.19
C GLU A 218 58.46 51.50 -8.24
N ILE A 219 57.28 51.73 -7.65
CA ILE A 219 56.73 53.06 -7.45
C ILE A 219 57.71 53.94 -6.68
N GLY A 220 58.25 53.47 -5.55
CA GLY A 220 59.24 54.21 -4.77
C GLY A 220 60.48 54.61 -5.59
N ARG A 221 60.99 53.70 -6.44
CA ARG A 221 62.10 54.01 -7.35
C ARG A 221 61.76 55.10 -8.37
N LEU A 222 60.56 55.06 -8.94
CA LEU A 222 60.08 56.07 -9.90
C LEU A 222 59.83 57.43 -9.21
N GLU A 223 59.30 57.42 -7.99
CA GLU A 223 59.13 58.62 -7.16
C GLU A 223 60.47 59.25 -6.78
N ASP A 224 61.50 58.44 -6.48
CA ASP A 224 62.85 58.94 -6.22
C ASP A 224 63.43 59.66 -7.45
N ILE A 225 63.20 59.14 -8.66
CA ILE A 225 63.56 59.83 -9.91
C ILE A 225 62.83 61.17 -10.01
N GLN A 226 61.52 61.21 -9.77
CA GLN A 226 60.77 62.47 -9.75
C GLN A 226 61.29 63.42 -8.67
N ARG A 227 61.71 62.95 -7.50
CA ARG A 227 62.25 63.81 -6.45
C ARG A 227 63.61 64.41 -6.83
N ILE A 228 64.46 63.65 -7.50
CA ILE A 228 65.81 64.08 -7.92
C ILE A 228 65.75 65.01 -9.13
N PHE A 229 64.89 64.71 -10.12
CA PHE A 229 64.88 65.38 -11.42
C PHE A 229 63.62 66.23 -11.69
N GLY A 230 62.55 66.07 -10.91
CA GLY A 230 61.25 66.68 -11.13
C GLY A 230 61.12 68.13 -10.69
N THR A 231 62.11 68.68 -9.98
CA THR A 231 62.18 70.13 -9.75
C THR A 231 63.25 70.76 -10.64
N SER A 232 62.87 70.98 -11.90
CA SER A 232 63.35 72.10 -12.71
C SER A 232 62.22 72.56 -13.63
N ALA A 233 61.23 73.22 -13.04
CA ALA A 233 60.37 74.18 -13.73
C ALA A 233 60.05 75.29 -12.72
N ALA A 234 60.39 76.51 -13.15
CA ALA A 234 60.18 77.78 -12.47
C ALA A 234 58.70 78.12 -12.25
#